data_AF-A0A3A4VZ97-F1
#
_entry.id   AF-A0A3A4VZ97-F1
#
_cell.length_a   1.000
_cell.length_b   1.000
_cell.length_c   1.000
_cell.angle_alpha   90.00
_cell.angle_beta   90.00
_cell.angle_gamma   90.00
#
_symmetry.space_group_name_H-M   'P 1'
#
loop_
_entity.id
_entity.type
_entity.pdbx_description
1 polymer ?
#
loop_
_entity_poly.entity_id
_entity_poly.type
_entity_poly.pdbx_seq_one_letter_code
_entity_poly.pdbx_strand_id
1 'polypeptide(L)'
;MRRPKVSSSLDDFNALLARTDVIRQLHESLVREPAYILGHICRIHEQSGQCVPDHRLLLGGFLGEDSLRALVEAGLVTKEVGQTSVYCYTPTAAGKEQYAKLKTGGLFSY
;
A
#
# COMPACT_ATOMS: atom_id res chain seq x y z
N MET A 1 -38.76 21.46 10.00
CA MET A 1 -38.39 20.13 10.56
C MET A 1 -36.90 19.91 10.31
N ARG A 2 -36.03 20.07 11.31
CA ARG A 2 -34.63 19.63 11.22
C ARG A 2 -34.62 18.12 11.45
N ARG A 3 -34.05 17.34 10.52
CA ARG A 3 -33.77 15.92 10.79
C ARG A 3 -32.92 15.84 12.06
N PRO A 4 -33.23 14.96 13.02
CA PRO A 4 -32.37 14.77 14.17
C PRO A 4 -30.99 14.31 13.67
N LYS A 5 -29.94 14.99 14.14
CA LYS A 5 -28.56 14.60 13.88
C LYS A 5 -28.31 13.32 14.67
N VAL A 6 -28.40 12.18 13.99
CA VAL A 6 -27.93 10.91 14.55
C VAL A 6 -26.40 11.00 14.52
N SER A 7 -25.79 11.57 15.56
CA SER A 7 -24.44 11.13 15.94
C SER A 7 -24.66 9.76 16.58
N SER A 8 -24.47 8.73 15.77
CA SER A 8 -24.89 7.38 16.12
C SER A 8 -23.95 6.82 17.18
N SER A 9 -24.40 5.84 17.97
CA SER A 9 -23.53 5.10 18.89
C SER A 9 -22.26 4.55 18.23
N LEU A 10 -22.26 4.38 16.89
CA LEU A 10 -21.09 4.04 16.11
C LEU A 10 -20.05 5.17 16.04
N ASP A 11 -20.46 6.43 15.98
CA ASP A 11 -19.55 7.58 15.97
C ASP A 11 -18.83 7.70 17.32
N ASP A 12 -19.56 7.52 18.43
CA ASP A 12 -18.98 7.52 19.77
C ASP A 12 -18.01 6.33 19.95
N PHE A 13 -18.38 5.14 19.46
CA PHE A 13 -17.52 3.96 19.44
C PHE A 13 -16.24 4.19 18.63
N ASN A 14 -16.36 4.74 17.41
CA ASN A 14 -15.23 5.08 16.55
C ASN A 14 -14.32 6.13 17.19
N ALA A 15 -14.89 7.11 17.89
CA ALA A 15 -14.12 8.13 18.60
C ALA A 15 -13.31 7.55 19.77
N LEU A 16 -13.77 6.46 20.40
CA LEU A 16 -12.99 5.73 21.40
C LEU A 16 -11.86 4.95 20.75
N LEU A 17 -12.14 4.21 19.68
CA LEU A 17 -11.14 3.41 18.96
C LEU A 17 -10.04 4.27 18.31
N ALA A 18 -10.40 5.42 17.73
CA ALA A 18 -9.46 6.34 17.07
C ALA A 18 -8.39 6.92 18.02
N ARG A 19 -8.61 6.86 19.34
CA ARG A 19 -7.62 7.28 20.35
C ARG A 19 -6.52 6.24 20.56
N THR A 20 -6.78 4.98 20.22
CA THR A 20 -5.80 3.90 20.40
C THR A 20 -4.64 4.05 19.42
N ASP A 21 -3.45 3.63 19.86
CA ASP A 21 -2.26 3.65 18.99
C ASP A 21 -2.43 2.72 17.78
N VAL A 22 -3.12 1.59 17.96
CA VAL A 22 -3.34 0.60 16.90
C VAL A 22 -4.13 1.21 15.73
N ILE A 23 -5.24 1.90 15.99
CA ILE A 23 -6.04 2.51 14.92
C ILE A 23 -5.29 3.66 14.25
N ARG A 24 -4.51 4.43 15.01
CA ARG A 24 -3.68 5.49 14.45
C ARG A 24 -2.60 4.94 13.52
N GLN A 25 -1.92 3.87 13.93
CA GLN A 25 -0.91 3.19 13.10
C GLN A 25 -1.54 2.53 11.86
N LEU A 26 -2.74 1.97 11.99
CA LEU A 26 -3.49 1.44 10.85
C LEU A 26 -3.80 2.55 9.83
N HIS A 27 -4.27 3.71 10.29
CA HIS A 27 -4.51 4.88 9.43
C HIS A 27 -3.26 5.37 8.72
N GLU A 28 -2.12 5.41 9.42
CA GLU A 28 -0.84 5.76 8.80
C GLU A 28 -0.42 4.71 7.75
N SER A 29 -0.68 3.43 8.03
CA SER A 29 -0.37 2.32 7.13
C SER A 29 -1.20 2.38 5.85
N LEU A 30 -2.47 2.78 5.91
CA LEU A 30 -3.34 2.97 4.73
C LEU A 30 -2.73 3.92 3.69
N VAL A 31 -1.96 4.91 4.15
CA VAL A 31 -1.31 5.88 3.27
C VAL A 31 0.10 5.42 2.87
N ARG A 32 0.88 4.93 3.82
CA ARG A 32 2.32 4.70 3.63
C ARG A 32 2.66 3.33 3.09
N GLU A 33 1.97 2.29 3.54
CA GLU A 33 2.33 0.91 3.23
C GLU A 33 2.24 0.58 1.73
N PRO A 34 1.19 0.97 0.98
CA PRO A 34 1.17 0.80 -0.48
C PRO A 34 2.32 1.52 -1.18
N ALA A 35 2.69 2.72 -0.71
CA ALA A 35 3.78 3.48 -1.30
C ALA A 35 5.14 2.82 -1.05
N TYR A 36 5.36 2.24 0.13
CA TYR A 36 6.57 1.46 0.42
C TYR A 36 6.64 0.17 -0.39
N ILE A 37 5.53 -0.56 -0.54
CA ILE A 37 5.48 -1.76 -1.37
C ILE A 37 5.78 -1.43 -2.84
N LEU A 38 5.16 -0.37 -3.39
CA LEU A 38 5.46 0.11 -4.74
C LEU A 38 6.95 0.45 -4.90
N GLY A 39 7.51 1.19 -3.94
CA GLY A 39 8.92 1.56 -3.96
C GLY A 39 9.86 0.35 -3.90
N HIS A 40 9.51 -0.67 -3.13
CA HIS A 40 10.27 -1.92 -3.05
C HIS A 40 10.23 -2.71 -4.36
N ILE A 41 9.05 -2.85 -4.97
CA ILE A 41 8.89 -3.49 -6.29
C ILE A 41 9.71 -2.75 -7.34
N CYS A 42 9.57 -1.41 -7.43
CA CYS A 42 10.31 -0.62 -8.39
C CYS A 42 11.81 -0.75 -8.21
N ARG A 43 12.33 -0.70 -6.97
CA ARG A 43 13.77 -0.82 -6.69
C ARG A 43 14.33 -2.18 -7.13
N ILE A 44 13.66 -3.29 -6.78
CA ILE A 44 14.11 -4.63 -7.18
C ILE A 44 14.04 -4.79 -8.71
N HIS A 45 12.99 -4.25 -9.33
CA HIS A 45 12.83 -4.28 -10.78
C HIS A 45 13.89 -3.43 -11.50
N GLU A 46 14.21 -2.23 -10.99
CA GLU A 46 15.30 -1.38 -11.53
C GLU A 46 16.66 -2.08 -11.47
N GLN A 47 16.92 -2.87 -10.42
CA GLN A 47 18.20 -3.58 -10.25
C GLN A 47 18.33 -4.84 -11.12
N SER A 48 17.23 -5.55 -11.36
CA SER A 48 17.25 -6.87 -12.02
C SER A 48 16.71 -6.87 -13.45
N GLY A 49 15.86 -5.89 -13.79
CA GLY A 49 15.03 -5.89 -15.00
C GLY A 49 13.94 -6.97 -15.02
N GLN A 50 13.85 -7.81 -13.98
CA GLN A 50 12.92 -8.94 -13.91
C GLN A 50 11.66 -8.57 -13.11
N CYS A 51 10.63 -9.40 -13.25
CA CYS A 51 9.48 -9.35 -12.35
C CYS A 51 9.90 -9.72 -10.91
N VAL A 52 9.20 -9.17 -9.91
CA VAL A 52 9.51 -9.34 -8.50
C VAL A 52 8.62 -10.45 -7.93
N PRO A 53 9.17 -11.58 -7.48
CA PRO A 53 8.38 -12.67 -6.92
C PRO A 53 7.82 -12.30 -5.54
N ASP A 54 6.63 -12.81 -5.22
CA ASP A 54 5.88 -12.58 -3.97
C ASP A 54 6.71 -12.74 -2.68
N HIS A 55 7.51 -13.79 -2.56
CA HIS A 55 8.35 -14.07 -1.40
C HIS A 55 9.50 -13.07 -1.21
N ARG A 56 9.77 -12.19 -2.19
CA ARG A 56 10.70 -11.07 -2.05
C ARG A 56 10.02 -9.78 -1.60
N LEU A 57 8.69 -9.76 -1.53
CA LEU A 57 7.94 -8.62 -1.00
C LEU A 57 7.89 -8.70 0.53
N LEU A 58 8.25 -7.60 1.17
CA LEU A 58 8.13 -7.47 2.62
C LEU A 58 6.72 -6.98 2.95
N LEU A 59 5.77 -7.91 3.12
CA LEU A 59 4.36 -7.63 3.41
C LEU A 59 4.03 -7.66 4.92
N GLY A 60 5.01 -7.29 5.77
CA GLY A 60 4.90 -7.44 7.23
C GLY A 60 4.16 -6.31 7.96
N GLY A 61 3.51 -5.39 7.26
CA GLY A 61 2.74 -4.29 7.85
C GLY A 61 1.31 -4.68 8.23
N PHE A 62 0.50 -3.68 8.60
CA PHE A 62 -0.90 -3.91 8.99
C PHE A 62 -1.76 -4.39 7.83
N LEU A 63 -1.43 -3.97 6.60
CA LEU A 63 -2.28 -4.19 5.43
C LEU A 63 -1.71 -5.25 4.48
N GLY A 64 -0.39 -5.47 4.47
CA GLY A 64 0.30 -6.51 3.72
C GLY A 64 -0.24 -6.71 2.30
N GLU A 65 -0.92 -7.83 2.09
CA GLU A 65 -1.52 -8.22 0.81
C GLU A 65 -2.59 -7.26 0.29
N ASP A 66 -3.37 -6.61 1.16
CA ASP A 66 -4.41 -5.67 0.75
C ASP A 66 -3.81 -4.40 0.12
N SER A 67 -2.66 -3.94 0.62
CA SER A 67 -1.91 -2.84 0.01
C SER A 67 -1.40 -3.23 -1.38
N LEU A 68 -0.90 -4.46 -1.54
CA LEU A 68 -0.45 -4.97 -2.82
C LEU A 68 -1.61 -5.11 -3.82
N ARG A 69 -2.77 -5.61 -3.36
CA ARG A 69 -3.98 -5.70 -4.18
C ARG A 69 -4.43 -4.31 -4.65
N ALA A 70 -4.43 -3.31 -3.77
CA ALA A 70 -4.77 -1.94 -4.12
C ALA A 70 -3.85 -1.37 -5.21
N LEU A 71 -2.54 -1.66 -5.17
CA LEU A 71 -1.60 -1.25 -6.23
C LEU A 71 -1.90 -1.90 -7.58
N VAL A 72 -2.31 -3.18 -7.57
CA VAL A 72 -2.70 -3.90 -8.79
C VAL A 72 -4.00 -3.34 -9.36
N GLU A 73 -5.02 -3.13 -8.53
CA GLU A 73 -6.30 -2.55 -8.94
C GLU A 73 -6.14 -1.10 -9.46
N ALA A 74 -5.23 -0.34 -8.87
CA ALA A 74 -4.88 1.00 -9.34
C ALA A 74 -4.03 1.03 -10.63
N GLY A 75 -3.64 -0.13 -11.16
CA GLY A 75 -2.84 -0.24 -12.39
C GLY A 75 -1.38 0.24 -12.24
N LEU A 76 -0.87 0.32 -11.01
CA LEU A 76 0.53 0.71 -10.74
C LEU A 76 1.49 -0.49 -10.86
N VAL A 77 0.96 -1.71 -10.68
CA VAL A 77 1.71 -2.96 -10.73
C VAL A 77 0.88 -4.00 -11.50
N THR A 78 1.51 -4.79 -12.37
CA THR A 78 0.89 -5.99 -12.94
C THR A 78 1.21 -7.20 -12.07
N LYS A 79 0.27 -8.15 -12.04
CA LYS A 79 0.39 -9.43 -11.31
C LYS A 79 0.28 -10.58 -12.30
N GLU A 80 1.28 -11.46 -12.29
CA GLU A 80 1.37 -12.62 -13.16
C GLU A 80 1.71 -13.88 -12.33
N VAL A 81 1.45 -15.07 -12.87
CA VAL A 81 1.84 -16.33 -12.22
C VAL A 81 3.35 -16.48 -12.31
N GLY A 82 3.99 -16.78 -11.17
CA GLY A 82 5.43 -16.99 -11.10
C GLY A 82 5.85 -18.39 -11.55
N GLN A 83 7.11 -18.54 -11.96
CA GLN A 83 7.68 -19.88 -12.25
C GLN A 83 8.14 -20.59 -10.97
N THR A 84 8.72 -19.84 -10.03
CA THR A 84 9.24 -20.33 -8.74
C THR A 84 8.59 -19.60 -7.55
N SER A 85 7.48 -18.90 -7.82
CA SER A 85 6.66 -18.14 -6.86
C SER A 85 5.20 -18.32 -7.24
N VAL A 86 4.28 -18.05 -6.31
CA VAL A 86 2.85 -18.09 -6.64
C VAL A 86 2.56 -16.95 -7.61
N TYR A 87 3.07 -15.76 -7.31
CA TYR A 87 2.92 -14.58 -8.15
C TYR A 87 4.22 -13.80 -8.33
N CYS A 88 4.31 -13.14 -9.49
CA CYS A 88 5.34 -12.18 -9.84
C CYS A 88 4.70 -10.82 -10.15
N TYR A 89 5.40 -9.75 -9.80
CA TYR A 89 4.91 -8.39 -9.88
C TYR A 89 5.84 -7.50 -10.69
N THR A 90 5.29 -6.74 -11.63
CA THR A 90 6.07 -5.81 -12.48
C THR A 90 5.49 -4.41 -12.37
N PRO A 91 6.29 -3.37 -12.09
CA PRO A 91 5.79 -2.01 -12.07
C PRO A 91 5.40 -1.56 -13.48
N THR A 92 4.22 -0.96 -13.63
CA THR A 92 3.77 -0.36 -14.89
C THR A 92 4.52 0.95 -15.15
N ALA A 93 4.32 1.54 -16.34
CA ALA A 93 4.82 2.90 -16.61
C ALA A 93 4.28 3.92 -15.59
N ALA A 94 2.98 3.84 -15.27
CA ALA A 94 2.34 4.68 -14.26
C ALA A 94 2.92 4.44 -12.84
N GLY A 95 3.18 3.16 -12.48
CA GLY A 95 3.84 2.82 -11.23
C GLY A 95 5.24 3.42 -11.11
N LYS A 96 6.04 3.34 -12.18
CA LYS A 96 7.39 3.93 -12.24
C LYS A 96 7.36 5.46 -12.12
N GLU A 97 6.41 6.12 -12.79
CA GLU A 97 6.23 7.57 -12.68
C GLU A 97 5.86 7.98 -11.24
N GLN A 98 4.92 7.27 -10.62
CA GLN A 98 4.52 7.56 -9.26
C GLN A 98 5.65 7.31 -8.26
N TYR A 99 6.42 6.23 -8.45
CA TYR A 99 7.61 5.97 -7.66
C TYR A 99 8.64 7.11 -7.77
N ALA A 100 8.87 7.66 -8.97
CA ALA A 100 9.75 8.80 -9.16
C ALA A 100 9.28 10.04 -8.39
N LYS A 101 7.97 10.34 -8.42
CA LYS A 101 7.38 11.45 -7.64
C LYS A 101 7.56 11.25 -6.13
N LEU A 102 7.35 10.03 -5.63
CA LEU A 102 7.53 9.69 -4.23
C LEU A 102 9.00 9.78 -3.78
N LYS A 103 9.96 9.42 -4.65
CA LYS A 103 11.39 9.65 -4.42
C LYS A 103 11.70 11.14 -4.25
N THR A 104 11.22 11.97 -5.16
CA THR A 104 11.43 13.44 -5.09
C THR A 104 10.72 14.09 -3.91
N GLY A 105 9.59 13.51 -3.46
CA GLY A 105 8.82 13.97 -2.31
C GLY A 105 9.38 13.54 -0.95
N GLY A 106 10.52 12.85 -0.92
CA GLY A 106 11.23 12.51 0.32
C GLY A 106 10.72 11.27 1.07
N LEU A 107 9.78 10.50 0.51
CA LEU A 107 9.21 9.33 1.20
C LEU A 107 10.26 8.22 1.47
N PHE A 108 11.30 8.15 0.63
CA PHE A 108 12.35 7.14 0.68
C PHE A 108 13.72 7.69 1.10
N SER A 109 13.78 8.94 1.57
CA SER A 109 15.01 9.53 2.11
C SER A 109 15.24 8.98 3.51
N TYR A 110 16.32 8.22 3.68
CA TYR A 110 16.86 7.80 4.98
C TYR A 110 17.88 8.81 5.48
#